data_AF-A0A6G8FJQ3-F1
#
_entry.id   AF-A0A6G8FJQ3-F1
#
_cell.length_a   1.000
_cell.length_b   1.000
_cell.length_c   1.000
_cell.angle_alpha   90.00
_cell.angle_beta   90.00
_cell.angle_gamma   90.00
#
_symmetry.space_group_name_H-M   'P 1'
#
loop_
_entity.id
_entity.type
_entity.pdbx_description
1 polymer ?
#
loop_
_entity_poly.entity_id
_entity_poly.type
_entity_poly.pdbx_seq_one_letter_code
_entity_poly.pdbx_strand_id
1 'polypeptide(L)'
;MVDLHQQEPGLPNGHPWLALSRWGMAWRVGIGALCVGMLGSLLLALTGFGVTAPGVIFAGQPALLFGVLPAAIFGGLAAVLGPWLRRYYPFSQALIFGFLGVAACTVILVVLDVADQLSSTGCLPEDGCARMGFGSSFLVIMFAGLPLALMAGVGLALAIQVAGVAGRAASSVGSCSGSGRSS
;
A
#
# COMPACT_ATOMS: atom_id res chain seq x y z
N MET A 1 -22.78 28.03 -22.61
CA MET A 1 -21.36 27.66 -22.42
C MET A 1 -21.21 27.37 -20.93
N VAL A 2 -20.93 26.13 -20.57
CA VAL A 2 -20.65 25.78 -19.18
C VAL A 2 -19.23 26.26 -18.91
N ASP A 3 -19.08 27.30 -18.09
CA ASP A 3 -17.79 27.68 -17.53
C ASP A 3 -17.28 26.50 -16.69
N LEU A 4 -16.52 25.62 -17.32
CA LEU A 4 -15.60 24.73 -16.64
C LEU A 4 -14.48 25.60 -16.08
N HIS A 5 -14.78 26.42 -15.07
CA HIS A 5 -13.74 26.92 -14.19
C HIS A 5 -13.01 25.68 -13.70
N GLN A 6 -11.76 25.53 -14.13
CA GLN A 6 -10.86 24.51 -13.64
C GLN A 6 -10.80 24.70 -12.12
N GLN A 7 -11.64 23.95 -11.41
CA GLN A 7 -11.49 23.73 -9.98
C GLN A 7 -10.07 23.24 -9.81
N GLU A 8 -9.30 24.03 -9.06
CA GLU A 8 -7.88 23.81 -8.81
C GLU A 8 -7.61 22.31 -8.67
N PRO A 9 -6.65 21.75 -9.44
CA PRO A 9 -6.42 20.32 -9.44
C PRO A 9 -6.00 19.85 -8.05
N GLY A 10 -6.93 19.24 -7.31
CA GLY A 10 -6.69 18.85 -5.91
C GLY A 10 -7.96 18.50 -5.15
N LEU A 11 -7.79 18.06 -3.89
CA LEU A 11 -8.91 17.91 -2.97
C LEU A 11 -9.44 19.30 -2.55
N PRO A 12 -10.75 19.43 -2.25
CA PRO A 12 -11.33 20.68 -1.76
C PRO A 12 -10.56 21.26 -0.56
N ASN A 13 -10.36 22.57 -0.56
CA ASN A 13 -9.76 23.28 0.57
C ASN A 13 -10.56 22.97 1.85
N GLY A 14 -9.88 22.53 2.90
CA GLY A 14 -10.49 22.11 4.17
C GLY A 14 -10.82 20.60 4.28
N HIS A 15 -10.48 19.79 3.27
CA HIS A 15 -10.68 18.33 3.39
C HIS A 15 -9.84 17.76 4.55
N PRO A 16 -10.39 16.92 5.44
CA PRO A 16 -9.70 16.39 6.63
C PRO A 16 -8.41 15.62 6.31
N TRP A 17 -8.31 15.06 5.10
CA TRP A 17 -7.08 14.45 4.59
C TRP A 17 -5.87 15.40 4.54
N LEU A 18 -6.12 16.68 4.24
CA LEU A 18 -5.07 17.70 4.18
C LEU A 18 -4.60 18.10 5.59
N ALA A 19 -5.48 18.00 6.59
CA ALA A 19 -5.18 18.31 7.99
C ALA A 19 -4.42 17.18 8.72
N LEU A 20 -4.36 15.98 8.16
CA LEU A 20 -3.64 14.85 8.77
C LEU A 20 -2.13 15.08 8.80
N SER A 21 -1.48 14.68 9.90
CA SER A 21 -0.02 14.69 10.03
C SER A 21 0.62 13.64 9.10
N ARG A 22 1.93 13.80 8.81
CA ARG A 22 2.69 12.84 7.97
C ARG A 22 2.61 11.41 8.52
N TRP A 23 2.80 11.28 9.83
CA TRP A 23 2.64 10.00 10.55
C TRP A 23 1.21 9.48 10.48
N GLY A 24 0.22 10.38 10.58
CA GLY A 24 -1.21 10.13 10.39
C GLY A 24 -1.54 9.46 9.05
N MET A 25 -0.95 9.93 7.96
CA MET A 25 -1.12 9.33 6.64
C MET A 25 -0.37 8.00 6.52
N ALA A 26 0.86 7.93 7.03
CA ALA A 26 1.70 6.75 6.97
C ALA A 26 1.03 5.53 7.63
N TRP A 27 0.48 5.68 8.84
CA TRP A 27 -0.16 4.55 9.53
C TRP A 27 -1.44 4.10 8.83
N ARG A 28 -2.26 5.01 8.30
CA ARG A 28 -3.50 4.67 7.59
C ARG A 28 -3.23 3.91 6.30
N VAL A 29 -2.23 4.37 5.53
CA VAL A 29 -1.80 3.70 4.31
C VAL A 29 -1.14 2.36 4.63
N GLY A 30 -0.31 2.31 5.67
CA GLY A 30 0.33 1.08 6.13
C GLY A 30 -0.69 0.01 6.56
N ILE A 31 -1.70 0.37 7.35
CA ILE A 31 -2.77 -0.56 7.73
C ILE A 31 -3.61 -0.97 6.52
N GLY A 32 -3.94 -0.04 5.62
CA GLY A 32 -4.65 -0.36 4.38
C GLY A 32 -3.88 -1.40 3.56
N ALA A 33 -2.58 -1.16 3.33
CA ALA A 33 -1.71 -2.10 2.63
C ALA A 33 -1.57 -3.44 3.35
N LEU A 34 -1.49 -3.44 4.68
CA LEU A 34 -1.41 -4.66 5.49
C LEU A 34 -2.68 -5.50 5.37
N CYS A 35 -3.86 -4.87 5.45
CA CYS A 35 -5.14 -5.55 5.29
C CYS A 35 -5.28 -6.18 3.91
N VAL A 36 -4.96 -5.43 2.84
CA VAL A 36 -5.06 -5.97 1.48
C VAL A 36 -3.99 -7.04 1.24
N GLY A 37 -2.79 -6.87 1.78
CA GLY A 37 -1.70 -7.84 1.69
C GLY A 37 -2.03 -9.16 2.40
N MET A 38 -2.60 -9.09 3.61
CA MET A 38 -3.07 -10.27 4.32
C MET A 38 -4.20 -10.97 3.56
N LEU A 39 -5.16 -10.22 3.02
CA LEU A 39 -6.29 -10.78 2.27
C LEU A 39 -5.82 -11.42 0.96
N GLY A 40 -4.86 -10.80 0.26
CA GLY A 40 -4.21 -11.36 -0.92
C GLY A 40 -3.41 -12.63 -0.59
N SER A 41 -2.66 -12.63 0.52
CA SER A 41 -1.94 -13.82 0.98
C SER A 41 -2.86 -14.99 1.32
N LEU A 42 -4.03 -14.69 1.92
CA LEU A 42 -5.06 -15.68 2.22
C LEU A 42 -5.66 -16.27 0.93
N LEU A 43 -5.98 -15.41 -0.05
CA LEU A 43 -6.46 -15.86 -1.36
C LEU A 43 -5.43 -16.71 -2.10
N LEU A 44 -4.15 -16.34 -2.05
CA LEU A 44 -3.08 -17.13 -2.64
C LEU A 44 -2.92 -18.48 -1.95
N ALA A 45 -2.99 -18.51 -0.60
CA ALA A 45 -2.94 -19.75 0.16
C ALA A 45 -4.10 -20.69 -0.19
N LEU A 46 -5.32 -20.13 -0.34
CA LEU A 46 -6.53 -20.89 -0.72
C LEU A 46 -6.47 -21.45 -2.15
N THR A 47 -5.88 -20.70 -3.08
CA THR A 47 -5.84 -21.08 -4.50
C THR A 47 -4.61 -21.91 -4.89
N GLY A 48 -3.47 -21.70 -4.23
CA GLY A 48 -2.19 -22.30 -4.59
C GLY A 48 -1.90 -23.65 -3.92
N PHE A 49 -2.33 -23.87 -2.67
CA PHE A 49 -1.98 -25.07 -1.90
C PHE A 49 -3.15 -26.03 -1.65
N GLY A 50 -4.38 -25.62 -2.01
CA GLY A 50 -5.60 -26.29 -1.54
C GLY A 50 -5.71 -26.23 -0.01
N VAL A 51 -6.89 -26.57 0.52
CA VAL A 51 -7.13 -26.59 1.98
C VAL A 51 -6.45 -27.82 2.60
N THR A 52 -5.11 -27.86 2.57
CA THR A 52 -4.33 -28.91 3.22
C THR A 52 -3.61 -28.30 4.43
N ALA A 53 -3.62 -29.02 5.56
CA ALA A 53 -3.00 -28.60 6.82
C ALA A 53 -1.55 -28.03 6.71
N PRO A 54 -0.66 -28.52 5.82
CA PRO A 54 0.67 -27.90 5.63
C PRO A 54 0.62 -26.52 4.95
N GLY A 55 -0.38 -26.20 4.13
CA GLY A 55 -0.50 -24.89 3.47
C GLY A 55 -0.73 -23.72 4.43
N VAL A 56 -1.31 -23.98 5.60
CA VAL A 56 -1.54 -22.95 6.64
C VAL A 56 -0.28 -22.70 7.47
N ILE A 57 0.54 -23.72 7.70
CA ILE A 57 1.79 -23.61 8.48
C ILE A 57 2.87 -22.87 7.66
N PHE A 58 2.91 -23.08 6.34
CA PHE A 58 3.76 -22.31 5.43
C PHE A 58 3.19 -20.91 5.10
N ALA A 59 2.01 -20.53 5.59
CA ALA A 59 1.41 -19.22 5.32
C ALA A 59 2.13 -18.03 6.01
N GLY A 60 3.03 -18.30 6.96
CA GLY A 60 3.83 -17.26 7.62
C GLY A 60 4.79 -16.52 6.67
N GLN A 61 5.47 -17.25 5.78
CA GLN A 61 6.36 -16.65 4.78
C GLN A 61 5.63 -15.72 3.77
N PRO A 62 4.52 -16.14 3.13
CA PRO A 62 3.79 -15.25 2.24
C PRO A 62 3.11 -14.10 2.98
N ALA A 63 2.66 -14.27 4.24
CA ALA A 63 2.12 -13.14 5.01
C ALA A 63 3.20 -12.08 5.31
N LEU A 64 4.45 -12.50 5.52
CA LEU A 64 5.56 -11.58 5.78
C LEU A 64 6.03 -10.89 4.49
N LEU A 65 6.13 -11.63 3.38
CA LEU A 65 6.56 -11.12 2.07
C LEU A 65 5.49 -10.27 1.35
N PHE A 66 4.21 -10.64 1.45
CA PHE A 66 3.12 -9.96 0.75
C PHE A 66 2.28 -9.04 1.65
N GLY A 67 2.42 -9.14 2.98
CA GLY A 67 1.71 -8.31 3.94
C GLY A 67 2.62 -7.29 4.64
N VAL A 68 3.48 -7.77 5.53
CA VAL A 68 4.26 -6.91 6.44
C VAL A 68 5.28 -6.04 5.68
N LEU A 69 6.08 -6.66 4.80
CA LEU A 69 7.13 -5.94 4.07
C LEU A 69 6.56 -4.86 3.13
N PRO A 70 5.53 -5.13 2.28
CA PRO A 70 4.93 -4.10 1.45
C PRO A 70 4.25 -3.02 2.28
N ALA A 71 3.57 -3.37 3.38
CA ALA A 71 2.93 -2.40 4.27
C ALA A 71 3.94 -1.40 4.86
N ALA A 72 5.12 -1.87 5.26
CA ALA A 72 6.20 -1.01 5.75
C ALA A 72 6.72 -0.07 4.63
N ILE A 73 6.91 -0.61 3.42
CA ILE A 73 7.39 0.17 2.25
C ILE A 73 6.37 1.25 1.87
N PHE A 74 5.09 0.89 1.72
CA PHE A 74 4.04 1.84 1.38
C PHE A 74 3.81 2.85 2.51
N GLY A 75 3.87 2.43 3.78
CA GLY A 75 3.81 3.35 4.93
C GLY A 75 4.95 4.37 4.91
N GLY A 76 6.18 3.92 4.62
CA GLY A 76 7.35 4.79 4.48
C GLY A 76 7.22 5.75 3.29
N LEU A 77 6.81 5.26 2.13
CA LEU A 77 6.55 6.08 0.94
C LEU A 77 5.47 7.13 1.22
N ALA A 78 4.40 6.78 1.93
CA ALA A 78 3.35 7.72 2.31
C ALA A 78 3.85 8.81 3.27
N ALA A 79 4.77 8.47 4.18
CA ALA A 79 5.38 9.45 5.08
C ALA A 79 6.23 10.49 4.33
N VAL A 80 6.98 10.05 3.32
CA VAL A 80 7.90 10.89 2.53
C VAL A 80 7.17 11.67 1.44
N LEU A 81 6.38 10.97 0.62
CA LEU A 81 5.73 11.54 -0.57
C LEU A 81 4.34 12.12 -0.29
N GLY A 82 3.70 11.77 0.84
CA GLY A 82 2.34 12.23 1.18
C GLY A 82 2.13 13.74 1.03
N PRO A 83 3.02 14.61 1.54
CA PRO A 83 2.90 16.06 1.37
C PRO A 83 2.98 16.53 -0.08
N TRP A 84 3.78 15.86 -0.90
CA TRP A 84 3.95 16.20 -2.32
C TRP A 84 2.77 15.69 -3.15
N LEU A 85 2.27 14.49 -2.85
CA LEU A 85 1.12 13.87 -3.52
C LEU A 85 -0.16 14.70 -3.38
N ARG A 86 -0.33 15.45 -2.29
CA ARG A 86 -1.51 16.32 -2.04
C ARG A 86 -1.82 17.32 -3.17
N ARG A 87 -0.86 17.62 -4.04
CA ARG A 87 -0.99 18.55 -5.17
C ARG A 87 -1.67 17.95 -6.40
N TYR A 88 -1.90 16.65 -6.43
CA TYR A 88 -2.47 15.93 -7.58
C TYR A 88 -3.92 15.51 -7.34
N TYR A 89 -4.66 15.17 -8.39
CA TYR A 89 -5.98 14.55 -8.27
C TYR A 89 -5.90 13.17 -7.59
N PRO A 90 -6.90 12.74 -6.81
CA PRO A 90 -6.86 11.51 -6.03
C PRO A 90 -6.59 10.26 -6.88
N PHE A 91 -7.09 10.23 -8.12
CA PHE A 91 -6.82 9.14 -9.06
C PHE A 91 -5.34 9.12 -9.49
N SER A 92 -4.79 10.27 -9.88
CA SER A 92 -3.37 10.39 -10.23
C SER A 92 -2.46 10.14 -9.03
N GLN A 93 -2.86 10.56 -7.83
CA GLN A 93 -2.15 10.24 -6.58
C GLN A 93 -2.04 8.73 -6.39
N ALA A 94 -3.15 8.00 -6.55
CA ALA A 94 -3.19 6.55 -6.43
C ALA A 94 -2.29 5.86 -7.46
N LEU A 95 -2.32 6.30 -8.72
CA LEU A 95 -1.46 5.77 -9.78
C LEU A 95 0.03 6.03 -9.52
N ILE A 96 0.41 7.28 -9.25
CA ILE A 96 1.81 7.65 -8.99
C ILE A 96 2.33 6.91 -7.76
N PHE A 97 1.52 6.83 -6.70
CA PHE A 97 1.88 6.11 -5.48
C PHE A 97 2.03 4.61 -5.72
N GLY A 98 1.11 4.01 -6.50
CA GLY A 98 1.19 2.61 -6.89
C GLY A 98 2.45 2.29 -7.70
N PHE A 99 2.76 3.08 -8.72
CA PHE A 99 3.98 2.91 -9.52
C PHE A 99 5.25 3.07 -8.69
N LEU A 100 5.33 4.11 -7.86
CA LEU A 100 6.49 4.35 -6.99
C LEU A 100 6.66 3.22 -5.98
N GLY A 101 5.56 2.69 -5.45
CA GLY A 101 5.62 1.58 -4.51
C GLY A 101 6.02 0.26 -5.16
N VAL A 102 5.54 -0.05 -6.37
CA VAL A 102 6.03 -1.20 -7.15
C VAL A 102 7.52 -1.04 -7.45
N ALA A 103 7.97 0.14 -7.88
CA ALA A 103 9.37 0.43 -8.14
C ALA A 103 10.24 0.25 -6.87
N ALA A 104 9.79 0.78 -5.72
CA ALA A 104 10.50 0.63 -4.45
C ALA A 104 10.60 -0.83 -4.01
N CYS A 105 9.49 -1.59 -4.06
CA CYS A 105 9.50 -3.02 -3.77
C CYS A 105 10.45 -3.77 -4.71
N THR A 106 10.45 -3.44 -6.00
CA THR A 106 11.34 -4.04 -7.00
C THR A 106 12.81 -3.80 -6.66
N VAL A 107 13.18 -2.55 -6.36
CA VAL A 107 14.57 -2.20 -5.99
C VAL A 107 14.99 -2.95 -4.73
N ILE A 108 14.12 -3.04 -3.71
CA ILE A 108 14.43 -3.76 -2.47
C ILE A 108 14.65 -5.25 -2.76
N LEU A 109 13.76 -5.89 -3.53
CA LEU A 109 13.90 -7.30 -3.89
C LEU A 109 15.18 -7.57 -4.69
N VAL A 110 15.53 -6.68 -5.63
CA VAL A 110 16.79 -6.78 -6.38
C VAL A 110 18.00 -6.65 -5.46
N VAL A 111 17.97 -5.72 -4.50
CA VAL A 111 19.07 -5.57 -3.53
C VAL A 111 19.20 -6.81 -2.64
N LEU A 112 18.08 -7.38 -2.19
CA LEU A 112 18.07 -8.62 -1.41
C LEU A 112 18.61 -9.80 -2.23
N ASP A 113 18.23 -9.92 -3.49
CA ASP A 113 18.75 -10.96 -4.40
C ASP A 113 20.26 -10.83 -4.62
N VAL A 114 20.74 -9.60 -4.89
CA VAL A 114 22.18 -9.34 -5.05
C VAL A 114 22.94 -9.62 -3.75
N ALA A 115 22.40 -9.24 -2.60
CA ALA A 115 23.01 -9.53 -1.30
C ALA A 115 23.10 -11.04 -1.02
N ASP A 116 22.05 -11.79 -1.36
CA ASP A 116 22.02 -13.24 -1.24
C ASP A 116 23.07 -13.89 -2.16
N GLN A 117 23.15 -13.46 -3.42
CA GLN A 117 24.15 -13.95 -4.37
C GLN A 117 25.59 -13.71 -3.89
N LEU A 118 25.87 -12.52 -3.34
CA LEU A 118 27.18 -12.18 -2.77
C LEU A 118 27.51 -13.06 -1.55
N SER A 119 26.51 -13.37 -0.71
CA SER A 119 26.67 -14.24 0.46
C SER A 119 26.83 -15.72 0.11
N SER A 120 26.28 -16.16 -1.05
CA SER A 120 26.23 -17.56 -1.48
C SER A 120 27.52 -18.07 -2.13
N THR A 121 28.65 -17.35 -1.97
CA THR A 121 29.95 -17.72 -2.57
C THR A 121 30.49 -19.09 -2.12
N GLY A 122 29.79 -19.82 -1.25
CA GLY A 122 30.13 -21.17 -0.78
C GLY A 122 29.23 -22.32 -1.25
N CYS A 123 28.23 -22.13 -2.12
CA CYS A 123 27.39 -23.25 -2.57
C CYS A 123 28.12 -24.15 -3.57
N LEU A 124 28.49 -25.34 -3.10
CA LEU A 124 29.01 -26.43 -3.94
C LEU A 124 27.92 -26.91 -4.91
N PRO A 125 28.28 -27.27 -6.16
CA PRO A 125 27.32 -27.60 -7.22
C PRO A 125 26.50 -28.88 -6.98
N GLU A 126 26.80 -29.67 -5.95
CA GLU A 126 26.14 -30.95 -5.69
C GLU A 126 24.87 -30.85 -4.81
N ASP A 127 24.66 -29.76 -4.07
CA ASP A 127 23.57 -29.68 -3.07
C ASP A 127 22.21 -29.20 -3.62
N GLY A 128 22.05 -29.11 -4.95
CA GLY A 128 20.74 -28.79 -5.54
C GLY A 128 20.17 -27.47 -5.03
N CYS A 129 21.03 -26.48 -4.79
CA CYS A 129 20.63 -25.14 -4.38
C CYS A 129 19.76 -24.56 -5.50
N ALA A 130 18.43 -24.63 -5.33
CA ALA A 130 17.47 -24.10 -6.26
C ALA A 130 17.56 -22.57 -6.26
N ARG A 131 18.55 -22.03 -6.99
CA ARG A 131 18.66 -20.60 -7.27
C ARG A 131 17.40 -20.21 -8.03
N MET A 132 16.52 -19.44 -7.41
CA MET A 132 15.51 -18.68 -8.15
C MET A 132 16.27 -17.71 -9.03
N GLY A 133 16.49 -18.09 -10.29
CA GLY A 133 17.21 -17.25 -11.24
C GLY A 133 16.51 -15.90 -11.44
N PHE A 134 17.27 -14.88 -11.80
CA PHE A 134 16.80 -13.52 -12.08
C PHE A 134 15.54 -13.47 -12.98
N GLY A 135 15.38 -14.44 -13.89
CA GLY A 135 14.20 -14.60 -14.76
C GLY A 135 12.91 -14.98 -14.03
N SER A 136 12.96 -15.79 -12.98
CA SER A 136 11.77 -16.08 -12.15
C SER A 136 11.38 -14.88 -11.30
N SER A 137 12.34 -14.14 -10.77
CA SER A 137 12.10 -12.92 -9.99
C SER A 137 11.42 -11.84 -10.84
N PHE A 138 11.86 -11.66 -12.09
CA PHE A 138 11.26 -10.72 -13.03
C PHE A 138 9.81 -11.07 -13.39
N LEU A 139 9.51 -12.35 -13.65
CA LEU A 139 8.15 -12.82 -13.92
C LEU A 139 7.24 -12.63 -12.71
N VAL A 140 7.73 -12.95 -11.51
CA VAL A 140 7.00 -12.72 -10.26
C VAL A 140 6.75 -11.23 -10.05
N ILE A 141 7.71 -10.35 -10.34
CA ILE A 141 7.54 -8.90 -10.23
C ILE A 141 6.53 -8.35 -11.26
N MET A 142 6.53 -8.85 -12.49
CA MET A 142 5.55 -8.44 -13.52
C MET A 142 4.12 -8.89 -13.17
N PHE A 143 3.95 -10.13 -12.70
CA PHE A 143 2.64 -10.66 -12.33
C PHE A 143 2.16 -10.17 -10.95
N ALA A 144 3.05 -9.94 -10.00
CA ALA A 144 2.71 -9.39 -8.67
C ALA A 144 2.67 -7.86 -8.65
N GLY A 145 3.31 -7.19 -9.61
CA GLY A 145 3.41 -5.73 -9.69
C GLY A 145 2.06 -5.06 -9.90
N LEU A 146 1.20 -5.62 -10.76
CA LEU A 146 -0.15 -5.08 -10.97
C LEU A 146 -1.04 -5.24 -9.70
N PRO A 147 -1.10 -6.42 -9.04
CA PRO A 147 -1.73 -6.55 -7.73
C PRO A 147 -1.18 -5.58 -6.68
N LEU A 148 0.15 -5.39 -6.61
CA LEU A 148 0.79 -4.45 -5.68
C LEU A 148 0.42 -3.00 -5.96
N ALA A 149 0.39 -2.59 -7.23
CA ALA A 149 -0.05 -1.26 -7.64
C ALA A 149 -1.53 -1.04 -7.27
N LEU A 150 -2.38 -2.05 -7.47
CA LEU A 150 -3.79 -2.01 -7.07
C LEU A 150 -3.94 -1.95 -5.54
N MET A 151 -3.16 -2.72 -4.78
CA MET A 151 -3.16 -2.63 -3.31
C MET A 151 -2.81 -1.22 -2.83
N ALA A 152 -1.75 -0.63 -3.38
CA ALA A 152 -1.31 0.71 -3.03
C ALA A 152 -2.36 1.77 -3.39
N GLY A 153 -2.96 1.66 -4.58
CA GLY A 153 -4.00 2.57 -5.05
C GLY A 153 -5.29 2.47 -4.23
N VAL A 154 -5.76 1.24 -3.97
CA VAL A 154 -6.95 0.98 -3.14
C VAL A 154 -6.70 1.40 -1.70
N GLY A 155 -5.53 1.09 -1.14
CA GLY A 155 -5.14 1.50 0.22
C GLY A 155 -5.15 3.02 0.39
N LEU A 156 -4.61 3.76 -0.59
CA LEU A 156 -4.64 5.21 -0.58
C LEU A 156 -6.08 5.75 -0.71
N ALA A 157 -6.87 5.21 -1.63
CA ALA A 157 -8.26 5.61 -1.84
C ALA A 157 -9.11 5.38 -0.58
N LEU A 158 -8.97 4.22 0.06
CA LEU A 158 -9.63 3.90 1.32
C LEU A 158 -9.19 4.85 2.44
N ALA A 159 -7.89 5.13 2.56
CA ALA A 159 -7.39 6.05 3.58
C ALA A 159 -8.00 7.46 3.45
N ILE A 160 -8.14 7.96 2.21
CA ILE A 160 -8.79 9.24 1.92
C ILE A 160 -10.29 9.20 2.29
N GLN A 161 -11.01 8.14 1.90
CA GLN A 161 -12.44 8.00 2.22
C GLN A 161 -12.70 7.93 3.72
N VAL A 162 -11.92 7.12 4.46
CA VAL A 162 -12.06 6.99 5.92
C VAL A 162 -11.79 8.33 6.62
N ALA A 163 -10.85 9.13 6.13
CA ALA A 163 -10.64 10.48 6.66
C ALA A 163 -11.84 11.41 6.38
N GLY A 164 -12.45 11.32 5.21
CA GLY A 164 -13.64 12.10 4.84
C GLY A 164 -14.89 11.75 5.65
N VAL A 165 -15.10 10.47 6.00
CA VAL A 165 -16.20 10.04 6.86
C VAL A 165 -16.00 10.54 8.30
N ALA A 166 -14.80 10.41 8.84
CA ALA A 166 -14.48 10.88 10.20
C ALA A 166 -14.66 12.40 10.34
N GLY A 167 -14.26 13.18 9.34
CA GLY A 167 -14.46 14.64 9.36
C GLY A 167 -15.94 15.05 9.34
N ARG A 168 -16.78 14.33 8.58
CA ARG A 168 -18.23 14.58 8.54
C ARG A 168 -18.91 14.27 9.87
N ALA A 169 -18.54 13.16 10.52
CA ALA A 169 -19.06 12.80 11.84
C ALA A 169 -18.67 13.83 12.92
N ALA A 170 -17.46 14.40 12.87
CA ALA A 170 -17.06 15.45 13.80
C ALA A 170 -17.86 16.75 13.60
N SER A 171 -18.18 17.10 12.34
CA SER A 171 -18.95 18.31 12.03
C SER A 171 -20.42 18.24 12.44
N SER A 172 -21.04 17.05 12.39
CA SER A 172 -22.44 16.86 12.80
C SER A 172 -22.61 16.95 14.32
N VAL A 173 -21.64 16.45 15.10
CA VAL A 173 -21.63 16.55 16.57
C VAL A 173 -21.48 18.02 17.03
N GLY A 174 -20.65 18.81 16.34
CA GLY A 174 -20.49 20.24 16.64
C GLY A 174 -21.76 21.06 16.38
N SER A 175 -22.54 20.71 15.36
CA SER A 175 -23.78 21.40 15.01
C SER A 175 -24.90 21.21 16.03
N CYS A 176 -24.99 20.02 16.65
CA CYS A 176 -25.99 19.75 17.70
C CYS A 176 -25.69 20.46 19.03
N SER A 177 -24.44 20.85 19.29
CA SER A 177 -24.06 21.56 20.52
C SER A 177 -24.37 23.06 20.50
N GLY A 178 -24.65 23.65 19.33
CA GLY A 178 -24.88 25.09 19.17
C GLY A 178 -26.34 25.56 19.28
N SER A 179 -27.32 24.65 19.24
CA SER A 179 -28.75 25.00 19.13
C SER A 179 -29.48 25.16 20.48
N GLY A 180 -28.76 25.17 21.61
CA GLY A 180 -29.35 25.09 22.96
C GLY A 180 -29.28 26.36 23.83
N ARG A 181 -28.81 27.52 23.32
CA ARG A 181 -28.71 28.76 24.11
C ARG A 181 -29.25 29.96 23.36
N SER A 182 -30.56 30.13 23.43
CA SER A 182 -31.21 31.43 23.27
C SER A 182 -32.38 31.48 24.24
N SER A 183 -32.12 32.00 25.44
CA SER A 183 -33.11 32.43 26.43
C SER A 183 -33.05 33.95 26.52
#